data_AF-A0A9E5G3N0-F1
#
_entry.id   AF-A0A9E5G3N0-F1
#
_cell.length_a   1.000
_cell.length_b   1.000
_cell.length_c   1.000
_cell.angle_alpha   90.00
_cell.angle_beta   90.00
_cell.angle_gamma   90.00
#
_symmetry.space_group_name_H-M   'P 1'
#
loop_
_entity.id
_entity.type
_entity.pdbx_description
1 polymer ?
#
loop_
_entity_poly.entity_id
_entity_poly.type
_entity_poly.pdbx_seq_one_letter_code
_entity_poly.pdbx_strand_id
1 'polypeptide(L)' 'MFQKVSDYADNIEKQTVMICHAACREDADYLASMIDSALKPADIIINSIGPVVGAHGGPGAMAVFFVGTRR' A
#
# COMPACT_ATOMS: atom_id res chain seq x y z
N MET A 1 4.39 -3.22 -6.97
CA MET A 1 3.98 -2.10 -6.10
C MET A 1 5.12 -1.60 -5.24
N PHE A 2 5.79 -2.47 -4.48
CA PHE A 2 6.94 -2.11 -3.64
C PHE A 2 7.97 -1.20 -4.32
N GLN A 3 8.44 -1.55 -5.53
CA GLN A 3 9.43 -0.73 -6.25
C GLN A 3 8.98 0.73 -6.42
N LYS A 4 7.71 0.98 -6.73
CA LYS A 4 7.18 2.35 -6.83
C LYS A 4 7.17 3.06 -5.49
N VAL A 5 6.87 2.36 -4.39
CA VAL A 5 6.97 2.96 -3.05
C VAL A 5 8.42 3.33 -2.77
N SER A 6 9.35 2.41 -3.04
CA SER A 6 10.80 2.63 -2.82
C SER A 6 11.36 3.78 -3.68
N ASP A 7 10.90 3.92 -4.92
CA ASP A 7 11.46 4.89 -5.87
C ASP A 7 10.88 6.30 -5.66
N TYR A 8 9.62 6.40 -5.23
CA TYR A 8 8.88 7.67 -5.22
C TYR A 8 8.55 8.21 -3.82
N ALA A 9 8.57 7.39 -2.76
CA ALA A 9 8.19 7.86 -1.44
C ALA A 9 9.22 8.83 -0.84
N ASP A 10 8.74 9.90 -0.23
CA ASP A 10 9.58 10.96 0.32
C ASP A 10 9.58 10.96 1.85
N ASN A 11 10.72 10.70 2.50
CA ASN A 11 10.79 10.70 3.97
C ASN A 11 9.78 9.70 4.60
N ILE A 12 9.69 8.51 4.00
CA ILE A 12 8.69 7.49 4.32
C ILE A 12 8.67 7.08 5.80
N GLU A 13 9.81 7.15 6.50
CA GLU A 13 9.94 6.90 7.93
C GLU A 13 9.09 7.83 8.81
N LYS A 14 8.57 8.93 8.26
CA LYS A 14 7.66 9.88 8.93
C LYS A 14 6.22 9.79 8.43
N GLN A 15 5.91 8.82 7.57
CA GLN A 15 4.61 8.69 6.94
C GLN A 15 3.85 7.44 7.40
N THR A 16 2.53 7.55 7.38
CA THR A 16 1.64 6.39 7.38
C THR A 16 1.44 5.91 5.93
N VAL A 17 1.80 4.66 5.65
CA VAL A 17 1.51 4.02 4.36
C VAL A 17 0.18 3.29 4.45
N MET A 18 -0.71 3.50 3.48
CA MET A 18 -2.01 2.81 3.46
C MET A 18 -2.07 1.80 2.33
N ILE A 19 -2.45 0.57 2.64
CA ILE A 19 -2.66 -0.51 1.67
C ILE A 19 -4.16 -0.86 1.66
N CYS A 20 -4.77 -0.83 0.48
CA CYS A 20 -6.16 -1.25 0.30
C CYS A 20 -6.24 -2.49 -0.56
N HIS A 21 -7.06 -3.48 -0.20
CA HIS A 21 -7.18 -4.74 -0.95
C HIS A 21 -8.64 -5.17 -1.18
N ALA A 22 -8.93 -5.83 -2.30
CA ALA A 22 -10.23 -6.41 -2.62
C ALA A 22 -10.14 -7.94 -2.52
N ALA A 23 -10.52 -8.52 -1.39
CA ALA A 23 -10.49 -9.97 -1.14
C ALA A 23 -9.10 -10.65 -1.27
N CYS A 24 -7.99 -9.90 -1.27
CA CYS A 24 -6.61 -10.40 -1.26
C CYS A 24 -5.82 -9.94 -0.03
N ARG A 25 -6.27 -10.32 1.17
CA ARG A 25 -5.66 -9.86 2.44
C ARG A 25 -4.20 -10.33 2.58
N GLU A 26 -3.93 -11.58 2.22
CA GLU A 26 -2.59 -12.17 2.32
C GLU A 26 -1.56 -11.42 1.46
N ASP A 27 -1.93 -11.05 0.23
CA ASP A 27 -1.07 -10.25 -0.65
C ASP A 27 -0.78 -8.85 -0.06
N ALA A 28 -1.77 -8.25 0.61
CA ALA A 28 -1.62 -6.96 1.28
C ALA A 28 -0.69 -7.05 2.49
N ASP A 29 -0.82 -8.09 3.31
CA ASP A 29 0.05 -8.33 4.46
C ASP A 29 1.50 -8.65 4.01
N TYR A 30 1.66 -9.38 2.90
CA TYR A 30 2.97 -9.62 2.29
C TYR A 30 3.63 -8.31 1.83
N LEU A 31 2.88 -7.46 1.12
CA LEU A 31 3.38 -6.16 0.69
C LEU A 31 3.73 -5.23 1.86
N ALA A 32 2.90 -5.21 2.91
CA ALA A 32 3.17 -4.47 4.14
C ALA A 32 4.49 -4.91 4.78
N SER A 33 4.71 -6.23 4.88
CA SER A 33 5.93 -6.80 5.46
C SER A 33 7.19 -6.39 4.68
N MET A 34 7.11 -6.38 3.35
CA MET A 34 8.23 -5.90 2.52
C MET A 34 8.50 -4.40 2.71
N ILE A 35 7.45 -3.57 2.77
CA ILE A 35 7.59 -2.12 2.99
C ILE A 35 8.16 -1.84 4.37
N ASP A 36 7.66 -2.51 5.41
CA ASP A 36 8.10 -2.35 6.79
C ASP A 36 9.59 -2.72 6.95
N SER A 37 9.97 -3.90 6.46
CA SER A 37 11.35 -4.40 6.58
C SER A 37 12.37 -3.54 5.83
N ALA A 38 12.03 -3.02 4.64
CA ALA A 38 12.97 -2.30 3.80
C ALA A 38 12.98 -0.78 4.03
N LEU A 39 11.82 -0.18 4.31
CA LEU A 39 11.64 1.28 4.28
C LEU A 39 11.24 1.87 5.64
N LYS A 40 10.80 1.04 6.61
CA LYS A 40 10.48 1.43 7.99
C LYS A 40 9.59 2.68 8.11
N PRO A 41 8.38 2.69 7.51
CA PRO A 41 7.46 3.81 7.67
C PRO A 41 7.08 4.03 9.14
N ALA A 42 6.50 5.20 9.44
CA ALA A 42 6.03 5.48 10.80
C ALA A 42 4.88 4.56 11.21
N ASP A 43 4.00 4.20 10.25
CA ASP A 43 2.88 3.29 10.46
C ASP A 43 2.42 2.67 9.12
N ILE A 44 1.73 1.53 9.18
CA ILE A 44 1.09 0.89 8.04
C ILE A 44 -0.36 0.54 8.38
N ILE A 45 -1.29 1.08 7.60
CA ILE A 45 -2.73 0.79 7.73
C ILE A 45 -3.16 -0.09 6.56
N ILE A 46 -3.83 -1.20 6.85
CA ILE A 46 -4.37 -2.13 5.84
C ILE A 46 -5.89 -2.17 5.92
N ASN A 47 -6.55 -1.75 4.84
CA ASN A 47 -8.01 -1.67 4.74
C ASN A 47 -8.57 -2.48 3.55
N SER A 48 -9.85 -2.83 3.64
CA SER A 48 -10.57 -3.45 2.52
C SER A 48 -11.09 -2.39 1.54
N ILE A 49 -11.02 -2.69 0.24
CA ILE A 49 -11.68 -1.92 -0.82
C ILE A 49 -13.18 -2.17 -0.73
N GLY A 50 -13.97 -1.09 -0.64
CA GLY A 50 -15.43 -1.16 -0.61
C GLY A 50 -16.06 -1.57 -1.96
N PRO A 51 -17.34 -1.96 -1.96
CA PRO A 51 -18.00 -2.57 -3.12
C PRO A 51 -18.04 -1.69 -4.37
N VAL A 52 -18.13 -0.37 -4.24
CA VAL A 52 -18.17 0.55 -5.40
C VAL A 52 -16.85 0.55 -6.18
N VAL A 53 -15.72 0.71 -5.48
CA VAL A 53 -14.40 0.67 -6.11
C VAL A 53 -14.04 -0.76 -6.52
N GLY A 54 -14.38 -1.73 -5.67
CA GLY A 54 -14.16 -3.15 -5.90
C GLY A 54 -14.90 -3.69 -7.13
N ALA A 55 -16.07 -3.13 -7.48
CA ALA A 55 -16.81 -3.54 -8.68
C ALA A 55 -16.03 -3.31 -9.98
N HIS A 56 -15.14 -2.31 -10.01
CA HIS A 56 -14.29 -2.02 -11.17
C HIS A 56 -12.98 -2.82 -11.17
N GLY A 57 -12.34 -2.92 -10.00
CA GLY A 57 -11.05 -3.61 -9.86
C GLY A 57 -11.15 -5.14 -9.77
N GLY A 58 -12.29 -5.66 -9.31
CA GLY A 58 -12.52 -7.07 -9.04
C GLY A 58 -11.76 -7.60 -7.82
N PRO A 59 -12.00 -8.87 -7.43
CA PRO A 59 -11.18 -9.59 -6.46
C PRO A 59 -9.71 -9.62 -6.90
N GLY A 60 -8.78 -9.40 -5.97
CA GLY A 60 -7.35 -9.29 -6.23
C GLY A 60 -6.85 -7.86 -6.46
N ALA A 61 -7.75 -6.88 -6.64
CA ALA A 61 -7.34 -5.48 -6.75
C ALA A 61 -6.67 -4.99 -5.46
N MET A 62 -5.56 -4.27 -5.61
CA MET A 62 -4.81 -3.72 -4.50
C MET A 62 -4.30 -2.31 -4.84
N ALA A 63 -4.21 -1.45 -3.84
CA ALA A 63 -3.71 -0.09 -3.96
C ALA A 63 -2.78 0.22 -2.78
N VAL A 64 -1.76 1.04 -3.02
CA VAL A 64 -0.88 1.57 -1.97
C VAL A 64 -0.85 3.08 -2.10
N PHE A 65 -0.99 3.76 -0.96
CA PHE A 65 -0.98 5.21 -0.86
C PHE A 65 0.17 5.66 0.03
N PHE A 66 0.91 6.64 -0.46
CA PHE A 66 2.04 7.28 0.21
C PHE A 66 2.26 8.67 -0.42
N VAL A 67 2.94 9.56 0.28
CA VAL A 67 3.35 10.86 -0.25
C VAL A 67 4.68 10.70 -0.96
N GLY A 68 4.70 11.07 -2.24
CA GLY A 68 5.91 11.13 -3.05
C GLY A 68 6.22 12.55 -3.52
N THR A 69 7.49 12.83 -3.82
CA THR A 69 7.96 14.17 -4.25
C THR A 69 8.13 14.32 -5.76
N ARG A 70 8.08 13.22 -6.54
CA ARG A 70 8.22 13.26 -8.00
C ARG A 70 7.06 12.53 -8.69
N ARG A 71 6.62 13.08 -9.82
CA ARG A 71 5.67 12.46 -10.76
C ARG A 71 6.41 11.65 -11.82
#